data_AF-A0A7I4AX83-F1
#
_entry.id   AF-A0A7I4AX83-F1
#
_cell.length_a   1.000
_cell.length_b   1.000
_cell.length_c   1.000
_cell.angle_alpha   90.00
_cell.angle_beta   90.00
_cell.angle_gamma   90.00
#
_symmetry.space_group_name_H-M   'P 1'
#
loop_
_entity.id
_entity.type
_entity.pdbx_description
1 polymer ?
#
loop_
_entity_poly.entity_id
_entity_poly.type
_entity_poly.pdbx_seq_one_letter_code
_entity_poly.pdbx_strand_id
1 'polypeptide(L)'
;MNPVPRLDTSQVASSLRAAFRTGRTRSVKWRLEQLHAIVKLLEENEEDIYWALDADLRKPRHEAFLSEKGVPLLAWPASASIVPEPLGVVFIMSPWNFPFMLAVDPLIGAISAGCAVCLKASEITPTTSALLARLIPKYLDTNAIQVVEG
;
A
#
# COMPACT_ATOMS: atom_id res chain seq x y z
N MET A 1 -8.10 -24.71 -1.49
CA MET A 1 -7.17 -23.83 -0.71
C MET A 1 -7.39 -24.11 0.76
N ASN A 2 -6.37 -23.94 1.61
CA ASN A 2 -6.58 -23.86 3.06
C ASN A 2 -7.20 -22.49 3.38
N PRO A 3 -8.14 -22.39 4.33
CA PRO A 3 -8.69 -21.10 4.74
C PRO A 3 -7.60 -20.25 5.41
N VAL A 4 -7.41 -19.03 4.92
CA VAL A 4 -6.53 -18.04 5.56
C VAL A 4 -7.16 -17.61 6.90
N PRO A 5 -6.39 -17.55 8.02
CA PRO A 5 -6.95 -17.18 9.31
C PRO A 5 -7.47 -15.74 9.29
N ARG A 6 -8.73 -15.54 9.71
CA ARG A 6 -9.29 -14.20 9.86
C ARG A 6 -8.53 -13.45 10.95
N LEU A 7 -7.86 -12.37 10.57
CA LEU A 7 -7.18 -11.49 11.50
C LEU A 7 -8.21 -10.67 12.30
N ASP A 8 -7.99 -10.55 13.61
CA ASP A 8 -8.73 -9.61 14.44
C ASP A 8 -8.37 -8.18 14.02
N THR A 9 -9.35 -7.43 13.52
CA THR A 9 -9.16 -6.06 13.02
C THR A 9 -8.74 -5.08 14.12
N SER A 10 -9.13 -5.33 15.37
CA SER A 10 -8.67 -4.56 16.52
C SER A 10 -7.21 -4.86 16.84
N GLN A 11 -6.80 -6.13 16.74
CA GLN A 11 -5.42 -6.56 16.91
C GLN A 11 -4.52 -5.96 15.82
N VAL A 12 -4.90 -6.06 14.53
CA VAL A 12 -4.21 -5.42 13.38
C VAL A 12 -4.10 -3.90 13.56
N ALA A 13 -5.18 -3.23 13.97
CA ALA A 13 -5.13 -1.79 14.23
C ALA A 13 -4.18 -1.45 15.39
N SER A 14 -4.08 -2.28 16.42
CA SER A 14 -3.17 -2.07 17.55
C SER A 14 -1.69 -2.32 17.19
N SER A 15 -1.39 -3.38 16.44
CA SER A 15 -0.03 -3.76 16.05
C SER A 15 0.59 -2.72 15.11
N LEU A 16 -0.15 -2.28 14.09
CA LEU A 16 0.27 -1.23 13.17
C LEU A 16 0.49 0.11 13.89
N ARG A 17 -0.36 0.45 14.87
CA ARG A 17 -0.17 1.65 15.72
C ARG A 17 1.09 1.54 16.58
N ALA A 18 1.40 0.37 17.13
CA ALA A 18 2.63 0.13 17.88
C ALA A 18 3.87 0.24 16.97
N ALA A 19 3.83 -0.36 15.77
CA ALA A 19 4.92 -0.32 14.80
C ALA A 19 5.17 1.09 14.24
N PHE A 20 4.12 1.88 13.97
CA PHE A 20 4.29 3.28 13.57
C PHE A 20 4.95 4.12 14.68
N ARG A 21 4.54 3.91 15.94
CA ARG A 21 5.09 4.62 17.11
C ARG A 21 6.59 4.37 17.36
N THR A 22 7.20 3.32 16.80
CA THR A 22 8.66 3.15 16.85
C THR A 22 9.40 4.15 15.96
N GLY A 23 8.70 4.85 15.06
CA GLY A 23 9.29 5.77 14.10
C GLY A 23 9.95 5.12 12.89
N ARG A 24 9.98 3.77 12.79
CA ARG A 24 10.69 3.02 11.71
C ARG A 24 10.35 3.54 10.30
N THR A 25 9.07 3.82 10.06
CA THR A 25 8.52 4.26 8.77
C THR A 25 8.87 5.72 8.40
N ARG A 26 9.31 6.53 9.38
CA ARG A 26 9.74 7.93 9.15
C ARG A 26 11.09 8.01 8.45
N SER A 27 11.91 6.95 8.45
CA SER A 27 13.21 6.95 7.79
C SER A 27 13.10 6.84 6.25
N VAL A 28 13.86 7.66 5.51
CA VAL A 28 13.93 7.59 4.04
C VAL A 28 14.44 6.21 3.58
N LYS A 29 15.40 5.64 4.32
CA LYS A 29 15.95 4.31 4.06
C LYS A 29 14.85 3.23 4.06
N TRP A 30 14.05 3.13 5.12
CA TRP A 30 12.97 2.13 5.18
C TRP A 30 11.97 2.31 4.04
N ARG A 31 11.60 3.55 3.70
CA ARG A 31 10.69 3.83 2.57
C ARG A 31 11.26 3.33 1.24
N LEU A 32 12.53 3.63 0.96
CA LEU A 32 13.20 3.14 -0.24
C LEU A 32 13.31 1.61 -0.24
N GLU A 33 13.61 0.98 0.90
CA GLU A 33 13.65 -0.49 1.01
C GLU A 33 12.29 -1.12 0.68
N GLN A 34 11.18 -0.56 1.19
CA GLN A 34 9.83 -1.05 0.86
C GLN A 34 9.45 -0.81 -0.60
N LEU A 35 9.81 0.34 -1.18
CA LEU A 35 9.50 0.66 -2.58
C LEU A 35 10.26 -0.25 -3.56
N HIS A 36 11.54 -0.51 -3.32
CA HIS A 36 12.28 -1.51 -4.12
C HIS A 36 11.72 -2.93 -3.93
N ALA A 37 11.21 -3.26 -2.73
CA ALA A 37 10.56 -4.55 -2.50
C ALA A 37 9.19 -4.67 -3.23
N ILE A 38 8.46 -3.57 -3.44
CA ILE A 38 7.30 -3.55 -4.34
C ILE A 38 7.74 -3.77 -5.79
N VAL A 39 8.78 -3.09 -6.27
CA VAL A 39 9.32 -3.31 -7.64
C VAL A 39 9.67 -4.78 -7.86
N LYS A 40 10.39 -5.41 -6.92
CA LYS A 40 10.68 -6.85 -6.97
C LYS A 40 9.43 -7.74 -6.94
N LEU A 41 8.44 -7.42 -6.11
CA LEU A 41 7.18 -8.17 -6.08
C LEU A 41 6.51 -8.15 -7.46
N LEU A 42 6.54 -7.01 -8.18
CA LEU A 42 6.01 -6.89 -9.54
C LEU A 42 6.84 -7.69 -10.55
N GLU A 43 8.16 -7.50 -10.56
CA GLU A 43 9.10 -8.14 -11.51
C GLU A 43 9.16 -9.67 -11.34
N GLU A 44 9.18 -10.17 -10.11
CA GLU A 44 9.32 -11.60 -9.81
C GLU A 44 8.00 -12.38 -9.93
N ASN A 45 6.84 -11.71 -10.06
CA ASN A 45 5.53 -12.35 -10.04
C ASN A 45 4.58 -11.89 -11.18
N GLU A 46 5.08 -11.28 -12.27
CA GLU A 46 4.21 -10.71 -13.33
C GLU A 46 3.21 -11.74 -13.91
N GLU A 47 3.63 -12.99 -14.13
CA GLU A 47 2.76 -14.09 -14.60
C GLU A 47 1.69 -14.50 -13.57
N ASP A 48 2.04 -14.60 -12.28
CA ASP A 48 1.09 -14.92 -11.19
C ASP A 48 0.05 -13.78 -11.04
N ILE A 49 0.48 -12.52 -11.22
CA ILE A 49 -0.38 -11.33 -11.20
C ILE A 49 -1.29 -11.31 -12.44
N TYR A 50 -0.76 -11.60 -13.63
CA TYR A 50 -1.54 -11.69 -14.86
C TYR A 50 -2.59 -12.79 -14.77
N TRP A 51 -2.22 -13.99 -14.29
CA TRP A 51 -3.14 -15.11 -14.17
C TRP A 51 -4.31 -14.81 -13.22
N ALA A 52 -4.04 -14.18 -12.07
CA ALA A 52 -5.10 -13.74 -11.15
C ALA A 52 -6.02 -12.68 -11.79
N LEU A 53 -5.46 -11.73 -12.54
CA LEU A 53 -6.23 -10.68 -13.21
C LEU A 53 -7.03 -11.19 -14.43
N ASP A 54 -6.55 -12.20 -15.16
CA ASP A 54 -7.33 -12.83 -16.23
C ASP A 54 -8.46 -13.70 -15.66
N ALA A 55 -8.16 -14.52 -14.65
CA ALA A 55 -9.13 -15.37 -13.97
C ALA A 55 -10.26 -14.58 -13.32
N ASP A 56 -9.96 -13.43 -12.70
CA ASP A 56 -10.96 -12.55 -12.10
C ASP A 56 -11.64 -11.60 -13.13
N LEU A 57 -10.93 -11.09 -14.17
CA LEU A 57 -11.39 -9.90 -14.94
C LEU A 57 -11.10 -9.82 -16.45
N ARG A 58 -10.21 -10.63 -17.04
CA ARG A 58 -9.86 -10.63 -18.49
C ARG A 58 -9.56 -9.24 -19.13
N LYS A 59 -8.61 -8.47 -18.57
CA LYS A 59 -8.54 -7.00 -18.80
C LYS A 59 -7.17 -6.45 -19.31
N PRO A 60 -7.13 -5.60 -20.36
CA PRO A 60 -5.90 -4.91 -20.82
C PRO A 60 -5.44 -3.69 -19.97
N ARG A 61 -4.19 -3.22 -20.18
CA ARG A 61 -3.45 -2.15 -19.45
C ARG A 61 -3.54 -0.73 -20.08
N HIS A 62 -3.67 0.36 -19.29
CA HIS A 62 -2.78 1.58 -19.21
C HIS A 62 -3.40 2.87 -18.55
N GLU A 63 -2.58 3.94 -18.34
CA GLU A 63 -2.84 5.34 -17.82
C GLU A 63 -2.92 5.56 -16.27
N ALA A 64 -2.55 6.70 -15.59
CA ALA A 64 -1.94 8.05 -15.88
C ALA A 64 -1.04 8.53 -14.66
N PHE A 65 -0.76 9.79 -14.18
CA PHE A 65 -1.10 11.24 -14.41
C PHE A 65 -0.03 12.21 -13.72
N LEU A 66 -0.20 13.56 -13.65
CA LEU A 66 0.78 14.59 -13.14
C LEU A 66 0.17 15.87 -12.47
N SER A 67 0.91 16.67 -11.64
CA SER A 67 0.66 18.13 -11.29
C SER A 67 1.70 18.81 -10.31
N GLU A 68 1.57 20.13 -10.02
CA GLU A 68 2.62 21.06 -9.45
C GLU A 68 2.18 21.99 -8.25
N LYS A 69 3.05 22.90 -7.72
CA LYS A 69 2.77 23.86 -6.59
C LYS A 69 3.62 25.17 -6.57
N GLY A 70 3.16 26.22 -5.85
CA GLY A 70 3.87 27.48 -5.51
C GLY A 70 3.23 28.34 -4.39
N VAL A 71 3.86 29.45 -3.94
CA VAL A 71 3.41 30.30 -2.79
C VAL A 71 3.32 31.81 -3.16
N PRO A 72 2.34 32.60 -2.66
CA PRO A 72 2.11 33.99 -3.11
C PRO A 72 2.98 35.08 -2.43
N LEU A 73 3.27 36.15 -3.20
CA LEU A 73 4.11 37.30 -2.83
C LEU A 73 3.62 38.14 -1.63
N LEU A 74 2.31 38.14 -1.34
CA LEU A 74 1.68 38.98 -0.31
C LEU A 74 2.20 38.72 1.12
N ALA A 75 2.82 37.56 1.37
CA ALA A 75 3.25 37.13 2.69
C ALA A 75 4.62 37.68 3.15
N TRP A 76 5.35 38.44 2.32
CA TRP A 76 6.69 38.93 2.66
C TRP A 76 6.70 39.79 3.94
N PRO A 77 7.62 39.58 4.92
CA PRO A 77 8.81 38.72 4.90
C PRO A 77 8.63 37.35 5.58
N ALA A 78 7.41 36.84 5.72
CA ALA A 78 7.17 35.56 6.40
C ALA A 78 7.79 34.39 5.63
N SER A 79 8.54 33.55 6.33
CA SER A 79 9.04 32.27 5.81
C SER A 79 8.05 31.16 6.14
N ALA A 80 7.65 30.38 5.13
CA ALA A 80 6.75 29.24 5.28
C ALA A 80 7.41 27.98 4.72
N SER A 81 7.78 27.05 5.61
CA SER A 81 8.26 25.71 5.23
C SER A 81 7.11 24.71 5.29
N ILE A 82 6.93 23.95 4.21
CA ILE A 82 6.02 22.80 4.21
C ILE A 82 6.82 21.58 4.68
N VAL A 83 6.53 21.09 5.88
CA VAL A 83 7.11 19.84 6.41
C VAL A 83 6.07 18.73 6.25
N PRO A 84 6.21 17.83 5.25
CA PRO A 84 5.31 16.70 5.09
C PRO A 84 5.61 15.62 6.14
N GLU A 85 4.61 15.26 6.94
CA GLU A 85 4.70 14.18 7.92
C GLU A 85 3.67 13.06 7.62
N PRO A 86 3.98 11.79 7.92
CA PRO A 86 3.03 10.69 7.77
C PRO A 86 1.85 10.81 8.74
N LEU A 87 0.65 10.56 8.23
CA LEU A 87 -0.61 10.65 8.99
C LEU A 87 -0.76 9.56 10.07
N GLY A 88 0.05 8.49 10.04
CA GLY A 88 0.03 7.41 11.03
C GLY A 88 -0.23 6.04 10.41
N VAL A 89 -1.33 5.41 10.82
CA VAL A 89 -1.82 4.15 10.24
C VAL A 89 -2.92 4.47 9.24
N VAL A 90 -2.74 4.04 7.99
CA VAL A 90 -3.71 4.19 6.90
C VAL A 90 -4.42 2.87 6.66
N PHE A 91 -5.72 2.91 6.41
CA PHE A 91 -6.49 1.77 5.91
C PHE A 91 -6.77 1.99 4.41
N ILE A 92 -6.44 0.99 3.60
CA ILE A 92 -6.69 0.96 2.16
C ILE A 92 -7.70 -0.16 1.89
N MET A 93 -8.78 0.14 1.17
CA MET A 93 -9.77 -0.84 0.75
C MET A 93 -9.88 -0.79 -0.77
N SER A 94 -9.36 -1.79 -1.47
CA SER A 94 -9.29 -1.77 -2.94
C SER A 94 -10.56 -2.31 -3.61
N PRO A 95 -11.04 -1.69 -4.69
CA PRO A 95 -12.22 -2.14 -5.43
C PRO A 95 -11.88 -3.24 -6.45
N TRP A 96 -12.88 -4.08 -6.74
CA TRP A 96 -12.81 -5.23 -7.64
C TRP A 96 -12.54 -4.92 -9.12
N ASN A 97 -12.63 -3.67 -9.57
CA ASN A 97 -12.57 -3.34 -11.00
C ASN A 97 -11.14 -3.22 -11.56
N PHE A 98 -10.16 -2.94 -10.69
CA PHE A 98 -8.71 -3.00 -10.97
C PHE A 98 -7.99 -3.42 -9.65
N PRO A 99 -8.22 -4.65 -9.15
CA PRO A 99 -8.05 -5.03 -7.75
C PRO A 99 -6.59 -5.01 -7.28
N PHE A 100 -5.65 -5.24 -8.20
CA PHE A 100 -4.23 -5.18 -7.95
C PHE A 100 -3.70 -3.73 -7.99
N MET A 101 -3.92 -3.01 -9.09
CA MET A 101 -3.48 -1.61 -9.27
C MET A 101 -4.03 -0.69 -8.19
N LEU A 102 -5.34 -0.72 -7.94
CA LEU A 102 -6.00 0.12 -6.93
C LEU A 102 -5.79 -0.39 -5.49
N ALA A 103 -5.02 -1.47 -5.29
CA ALA A 103 -4.41 -1.81 -4.00
C ALA A 103 -2.97 -1.28 -3.89
N VAL A 104 -2.16 -1.45 -4.95
CA VAL A 104 -0.72 -1.18 -4.94
C VAL A 104 -0.40 0.31 -5.09
N ASP A 105 -1.09 1.07 -5.93
CA ASP A 105 -0.84 2.52 -6.10
C ASP A 105 -1.05 3.33 -4.81
N PRO A 106 -2.17 3.19 -4.07
CA PRO A 106 -2.32 3.87 -2.78
C PRO A 106 -1.38 3.30 -1.70
N LEU A 107 -0.94 2.04 -1.81
CA LEU A 107 0.06 1.44 -0.92
C LEU A 107 1.45 2.07 -1.14
N ILE A 108 1.86 2.25 -2.40
CA ILE A 108 3.06 3.00 -2.80
C ILE A 108 2.99 4.43 -2.23
N GLY A 109 1.85 5.12 -2.38
CA GLY A 109 1.65 6.46 -1.83
C GLY A 109 1.79 6.52 -0.30
N ALA A 110 1.13 5.60 0.42
CA ALA A 110 1.18 5.53 1.88
C ALA A 110 2.58 5.19 2.42
N ILE A 111 3.29 4.26 1.77
CA ILE A 111 4.68 3.92 2.08
C ILE A 111 5.59 5.12 1.80
N SER A 112 5.40 5.83 0.68
CA SER A 112 6.19 7.01 0.30
C SER A 112 6.01 8.19 1.27
N ALA A 113 4.82 8.33 1.86
CA ALA A 113 4.57 9.27 2.96
C ALA A 113 5.22 8.83 4.28
N GLY A 114 5.44 7.53 4.48
CA GLY A 114 5.98 6.94 5.72
C GLY A 114 4.91 6.48 6.70
N CYS A 115 3.71 6.16 6.21
CA CYS A 115 2.64 5.58 7.03
C CYS A 115 2.85 4.08 7.25
N ALA A 116 2.25 3.53 8.30
CA ALA A 116 1.94 2.11 8.41
C ALA A 116 0.59 1.83 7.72
N VAL A 117 0.36 0.62 7.21
CA VAL A 117 -0.75 0.32 6.31
C VAL A 117 -1.47 -0.98 6.67
N CYS A 118 -2.80 -0.92 6.72
CA CYS A 118 -3.68 -2.08 6.61
C CYS A 118 -4.34 -2.07 5.24
N LEU A 119 -4.07 -3.06 4.40
CA LEU A 119 -4.73 -3.26 3.11
C LEU A 119 -5.84 -4.31 3.26
N LYS A 120 -7.04 -4.02 2.74
CA LYS A 120 -8.08 -5.01 2.46
C LYS A 120 -8.39 -5.01 0.95
N ALA A 121 -8.26 -6.18 0.34
CA ALA A 121 -8.71 -6.41 -1.03
C ALA A 121 -10.22 -6.71 -1.06
N SER A 122 -10.83 -6.69 -2.25
CA SER A 122 -12.24 -7.06 -2.41
C SER A 122 -12.42 -8.58 -2.53
N GLU A 123 -13.39 -9.07 -1.75
CA GLU A 123 -14.01 -10.39 -1.78
C GLU A 123 -14.52 -10.81 -3.17
N ILE A 124 -14.88 -9.84 -4.03
CA ILE A 124 -15.37 -10.07 -5.39
C ILE A 124 -14.25 -10.53 -6.34
N THR A 125 -12.98 -10.28 -5.97
CA THR A 125 -11.78 -10.71 -6.71
C THR A 125 -10.92 -11.63 -5.84
N PRO A 126 -11.41 -12.85 -5.52
CA PRO A 126 -10.82 -13.70 -4.50
C PRO A 126 -9.44 -14.23 -4.90
N THR A 127 -9.18 -14.42 -6.20
CA THR A 127 -7.89 -14.86 -6.71
C THR A 127 -6.83 -13.78 -6.46
N THR A 128 -7.15 -12.53 -6.81
CA THR A 128 -6.28 -11.38 -6.56
C THR A 128 -6.12 -11.08 -5.06
N SER A 129 -7.18 -11.22 -4.25
CA SER A 129 -7.10 -11.08 -2.78
C SER A 129 -6.10 -12.06 -2.17
N ALA A 130 -6.26 -13.36 -2.47
CA ALA A 130 -5.39 -14.41 -1.94
C ALA A 130 -3.95 -14.25 -2.45
N LEU A 131 -3.76 -13.76 -3.68
CA LEU A 131 -2.44 -13.44 -4.21
C LEU A 131 -1.75 -12.32 -3.42
N LEU A 132 -2.44 -11.20 -3.18
CA LEU A 132 -1.93 -10.07 -2.40
C LEU A 132 -1.60 -10.49 -0.96
N ALA A 133 -2.50 -11.24 -0.31
CA ALA A 133 -2.29 -11.77 1.05
C ALA A 133 -1.12 -12.77 1.13
N ARG A 134 -0.87 -13.55 0.07
CA ARG A 134 0.26 -14.49 -0.03
C ARG A 134 1.60 -13.81 -0.34
N LEU A 135 1.61 -12.72 -1.12
CA LEU A 135 2.84 -12.09 -1.59
C LEU A 135 3.33 -10.95 -0.69
N ILE A 136 2.47 -9.99 -0.31
CA ILE A 136 2.89 -8.80 0.45
C ILE A 136 3.71 -9.14 1.71
N PRO A 137 3.32 -10.12 2.55
CA PRO A 137 4.09 -10.52 3.74
C PRO A 137 5.47 -11.15 3.48
N LYS A 138 5.80 -11.51 2.23
CA LYS A 138 7.13 -12.02 1.85
C LYS A 138 8.13 -10.91 1.52
N TYR A 139 7.64 -9.79 1.00
CA TYR A 139 8.45 -8.70 0.48
C TYR A 139 8.50 -7.49 1.43
N LEU A 140 7.41 -7.21 2.17
CA LEU A 140 7.23 -5.97 2.94
C LEU A 140 7.25 -6.21 4.47
N ASP A 141 7.59 -5.18 5.25
CA ASP A 141 7.70 -5.21 6.72
C ASP A 141 6.33 -5.51 7.37
N THR A 142 6.08 -6.78 7.69
CA THR A 142 4.83 -7.29 8.27
C THR A 142 4.44 -6.68 9.62
N ASN A 143 5.33 -5.92 10.27
CA ASN A 143 4.99 -5.15 11.46
C ASN A 143 4.25 -3.85 11.10
N ALA A 144 4.55 -3.27 9.94
CA ALA A 144 4.09 -1.96 9.49
C ALA A 144 3.15 -2.01 8.28
N ILE A 145 3.09 -3.13 7.55
CA ILE A 145 2.23 -3.35 6.38
C ILE A 145 1.56 -4.72 6.56
N GLN A 146 0.23 -4.75 6.67
CA GLN A 146 -0.55 -5.98 6.85
C GLN A 146 -1.72 -6.04 5.85
N VAL A 147 -2.09 -7.26 5.43
CA VAL A 147 -3.20 -7.53 4.50
C VAL A 147 -4.28 -8.31 5.25
N VAL A 148 -5.54 -7.92 5.05
CA VAL A 148 -6.73 -8.57 5.63
C VAL A 148 -7.69 -8.93 4.48
N GLU A 149 -8.04 -10.21 4.38
CA GLU A 149 -9.01 -10.72 3.40
C GLU A 149 -10.44 -10.73 3.93
N GLY A 150 -11.40 -11.00 3.03
CA GLY A 150 -12.84 -11.02 3.28
C GLY A 150 -13.46 -9.72 2.83
#